data_AF-A0A5J6F9L6-F1
#
_entry.id   AF-A0A5J6F9L6-F1
#
_cell.length_a   1.000
_cell.length_b   1.000
_cell.length_c   1.000
_cell.angle_alpha   90.00
_cell.angle_beta   90.00
_cell.angle_gamma   90.00
#
_symmetry.space_group_name_H-M   'P 1'
#
loop_
_entity.id
_entity.type
_entity.pdbx_description
1 polymer ?
#
loop_
_entity_poly.entity_id
_entity_poly.type
_entity_poly.pdbx_seq_one_letter_code
_entity_poly.pdbx_strand_id
1 'polypeptide(L)'
;MDRAELIKELHEIAAGMTKAPLREVSGEGDASMVEQYGFSSLDALEYLLILEEKFDVVFEDEELTEETLFSIEGLATYILGQKAPDSASLA
;
A
#
# COMPACT_ATOMS: atom_id res chain seq x y z
N MET A 1 14.11 -6.85 2.99
CA MET A 1 13.31 -5.96 2.14
C MET A 1 13.31 -4.62 2.81
N ASP A 2 13.91 -3.63 2.16
CA ASP A 2 14.02 -2.29 2.72
C ASP A 2 12.76 -1.47 2.42
N ARG A 3 12.40 -0.53 3.30
CA ARG A 3 11.20 0.31 3.13
C ARG A 3 11.15 1.00 1.77
N ALA A 4 12.29 1.48 1.28
CA ALA A 4 12.40 2.14 -0.02
C ALA A 4 12.13 1.18 -1.18
N GLU A 5 12.56 -0.08 -1.08
CA GLU A 5 12.27 -1.10 -2.10
C GLU A 5 10.79 -1.47 -2.09
N LEU A 6 10.19 -1.60 -0.90
CA LEU A 6 8.77 -1.88 -0.75
C LEU A 6 7.91 -0.75 -1.34
N ILE A 7 8.20 0.50 -1.00
CA ILE A 7 7.51 1.66 -1.58
C ILE A 7 7.58 1.61 -3.10
N LYS A 8 8.77 1.37 -3.66
CA LYS A 8 8.93 1.26 -5.11
C LYS A 8 8.08 0.13 -5.70
N GLU A 9 8.08 -1.05 -5.08
CA GLU A 9 7.23 -2.15 -5.54
C GLU A 9 5.75 -1.82 -5.45
N LEU A 10 5.29 -1.16 -4.38
CA LEU A 10 3.92 -0.69 -4.24
C LEU A 10 3.55 0.26 -5.39
N HIS A 11 4.42 1.21 -5.73
CA HIS A 11 4.23 2.08 -6.90
C HIS A 11 4.13 1.28 -8.21
N GLU A 12 4.95 0.24 -8.40
CA GLU A 12 4.92 -0.58 -9.61
C GLU A 12 3.64 -1.43 -9.72
N ILE A 13 3.18 -2.01 -8.61
CA ILE A 13 1.91 -2.77 -8.57
C ILE A 13 0.73 -1.83 -8.84
N ALA A 14 0.70 -0.67 -8.19
CA ALA A 14 -0.37 0.31 -8.36
C ALA A 14 -0.43 0.82 -9.80
N ALA A 15 0.74 1.16 -10.37
CA ALA A 15 0.85 1.54 -11.77
C ALA A 15 0.43 0.43 -12.75
N GLY A 16 0.71 -0.83 -12.42
CA GLY A 16 0.29 -1.99 -13.22
C GLY A 16 -1.22 -2.19 -13.27
N MET A 17 -1.94 -1.79 -12.22
CA MET A 17 -3.40 -1.81 -12.19
C MET A 17 -4.03 -0.64 -12.97
N THR A 18 -3.35 0.52 -13.01
CA THR A 18 -3.82 1.63 -13.83
C THR A 18 -3.55 1.37 -15.32
N LYS A 19 -4.60 1.50 -16.15
CA LYS A 19 -4.43 1.57 -17.61
C LYS A 19 -3.90 2.92 -18.11
N ALA A 20 -3.72 3.88 -17.19
CA ALA A 20 -3.23 5.22 -17.52
C ALA A 20 -1.69 5.20 -17.62
N PRO A 21 -1.10 5.95 -18.56
CA PRO A 21 0.34 6.19 -18.50
C PRO A 21 0.62 6.84 -17.14
N LEU A 22 1.56 6.28 -16.37
CA LEU A 22 2.07 6.86 -15.12
C LEU A 22 2.18 8.38 -15.32
N ARG A 23 1.24 9.12 -14.77
CA ARG A 23 1.39 10.57 -14.69
C ARG A 23 2.57 10.72 -13.76
N GLU A 24 3.68 11.24 -14.26
CA GLU A 24 4.86 11.52 -13.44
C GLU A 24 4.41 12.42 -12.29
N VAL A 25 4.12 11.78 -11.15
CA VAL A 25 3.77 12.47 -9.91
C VAL A 25 5.08 12.95 -9.34
N SER A 26 5.53 14.07 -9.91
CA SER A 26 6.51 14.95 -9.31
C SER A 26 5.84 15.58 -8.09
N GLY A 27 5.91 14.89 -6.94
CA GLY A 27 5.29 15.36 -5.71
C GLY A 27 5.85 14.60 -4.53
N GLU A 28 6.89 15.17 -3.91
CA GLU A 28 7.16 14.96 -2.49
C GLU A 28 5.88 15.33 -1.72
N GLY A 29 5.21 14.33 -1.15
CA GLY A 29 4.08 14.54 -0.24
C GLY A 29 2.88 13.67 -0.58
N ASP A 30 2.62 12.70 0.30
CA ASP A 30 1.32 12.19 0.75
C ASP A 30 0.13 12.29 -0.23
N ALA A 31 0.34 11.94 -1.50
CA ALA A 31 -0.74 11.91 -2.47
C ALA A 31 -1.47 10.58 -2.30
N SER A 32 -2.75 10.69 -1.93
CA SER A 32 -3.66 9.55 -1.77
C SER A 32 -3.66 8.67 -3.03
N MET A 33 -3.73 7.34 -2.94
CA MET A 33 -3.69 6.43 -4.09
C MET A 33 -4.80 6.74 -5.10
N VAL A 34 -5.95 7.21 -4.62
CA VAL A 34 -7.07 7.71 -5.43
C VAL A 34 -6.65 8.94 -6.24
N GLU A 35 -5.91 9.86 -5.66
CA GLU A 35 -5.44 11.07 -6.35
C GLU A 35 -4.23 10.81 -7.25
N GLN A 36 -3.34 9.90 -6.82
CA GLN A 36 -2.10 9.58 -7.49
C GLN A 36 -2.31 8.66 -8.70
N TYR A 37 -3.19 7.66 -8.55
CA TYR A 37 -3.45 6.62 -9.56
C TYR A 37 -4.86 6.68 -10.16
N GLY A 38 -5.76 7.48 -9.60
CA GLY A 38 -7.16 7.49 -10.04
C GLY A 38 -7.93 6.25 -9.64
N PHE A 39 -7.51 5.56 -8.57
CA PHE A 39 -8.19 4.36 -8.08
C PHE A 39 -9.62 4.66 -7.64
N SER A 40 -10.57 3.83 -8.07
CA SER A 40 -11.89 3.78 -7.45
C SER A 40 -11.81 3.03 -6.12
N SER A 41 -12.83 3.15 -5.26
CA SER A 41 -12.91 2.36 -4.02
C SER A 41 -12.78 0.84 -4.26
N LEU A 42 -13.28 0.35 -5.40
CA LEU A 42 -13.11 -1.04 -5.82
C LEU A 42 -11.66 -1.37 -6.21
N ASP A 43 -11.00 -0.49 -6.98
CA ASP A 43 -9.61 -0.68 -7.39
C ASP A 43 -8.66 -0.65 -6.18
N ALA A 44 -8.95 0.20 -5.18
CA ALA A 44 -8.21 0.24 -3.93
C ALA A 44 -8.33 -1.08 -3.15
N LEU A 45 -9.54 -1.67 -3.06
CA LEU A 45 -9.73 -2.97 -2.42
C LEU A 45 -9.03 -4.10 -3.19
N GLU A 46 -9.13 -4.11 -4.53
CA GLU A 46 -8.44 -5.10 -5.36
C GLU A 46 -6.91 -4.99 -5.19
N TYR A 47 -6.40 -3.77 -5.08
CA TYR A 47 -4.99 -3.52 -4.83
C TYR A 47 -4.54 -4.11 -3.48
N LEU A 48 -5.32 -3.93 -2.41
CA LEU A 48 -5.00 -4.54 -1.11
C LEU A 48 -4.93 -6.06 -1.18
N LEU A 49 -5.90 -6.70 -1.85
CA LEU A 49 -5.90 -8.16 -2.01
C LEU A 49 -4.63 -8.66 -2.71
N ILE A 50 -4.13 -7.91 -3.70
CA ILE A 50 -2.86 -8.21 -4.37
C ILE A 50 -1.67 -8.07 -3.40
N LEU A 51 -1.69 -7.05 -2.54
CA LEU A 51 -0.66 -6.86 -1.53
C LEU A 51 -0.67 -7.98 -0.48
N GLU A 52 -1.86 -8.41 -0.02
CA GLU A 52 -2.02 -9.54 0.90
C GLU A 52 -1.41 -10.80 0.33
N GLU A 53 -1.80 -11.16 -0.89
CA GLU A 53 -1.30 -12.37 -1.57
C GLU A 53 0.21 -12.29 -1.83
N LYS A 54 0.72 -11.11 -2.22
CA LYS A 54 2.13 -10.95 -2.58
C LYS A 54 3.06 -10.89 -1.37
N PHE A 55 2.63 -10.24 -0.30
CA PHE A 55 3.45 -10.01 0.89
C PHE A 55 3.15 -10.98 2.05
N ASP A 56 2.16 -11.86 1.88
CA ASP A 56 1.67 -12.80 2.90
C ASP A 56 1.23 -12.04 4.17
N VAL A 57 0.45 -10.98 3.96
CA VAL A 57 -0.12 -10.14 5.03
C VAL A 57 -1.65 -10.17 4.95
N VAL A 58 -2.32 -9.75 6.02
CA VAL A 58 -3.77 -9.57 6.06
C VAL A 58 -4.04 -8.16 6.55
N PHE A 59 -4.83 -7.40 5.81
CA PHE A 59 -5.33 -6.10 6.26
C PHE A 59 -6.71 -6.29 6.88
N GLU A 60 -6.79 -6.18 8.19
CA GLU A 60 -8.07 -6.24 8.90
C GLU A 60 -8.90 -4.99 8.64
N ASP A 61 -10.22 -5.14 8.43
CA ASP A 61 -11.15 -4.05 8.12
C ASP A 61 -11.09 -2.89 9.14
N GLU A 62 -10.72 -3.20 10.39
CA GLU A 62 -10.53 -2.23 11.48
C GLU A 62 -9.31 -1.32 11.28
N GLU A 63 -8.30 -1.80 10.55
CA GLU A 63 -7.08 -1.04 10.21
C GLU A 63 -7.15 -0.41 8.82
N LEU A 64 -8.17 -0.78 8.02
CA LEU A 64 -8.50 -0.19 6.73
C LEU A 64 -9.11 1.23 6.88
N THR A 65 -8.33 2.15 7.43
CA THR A 65 -8.71 3.57 7.47
C THR A 65 -8.36 4.25 6.16
N GLU A 66 -9.17 5.23 5.75
CA GLU A 66 -8.93 6.04 4.54
C GLU A 66 -7.49 6.57 4.50
N GLU A 67 -6.95 7.10 5.62
CA GLU A 67 -5.55 7.56 5.69
C GLU A 67 -4.51 6.46 5.43
N THR A 68 -4.75 5.23 5.90
CA THR A 68 -3.78 4.12 5.76
C THR A 68 -3.86 3.47 4.37
N LEU A 69 -5.08 3.39 3.84
CA LEU A 69 -5.40 2.88 2.50
C LEU A 69 -4.91 3.81 1.39
N PHE A 70 -4.93 5.10 1.65
CA PHE A 70 -4.63 6.07 0.61
C PHE A 70 -3.14 6.45 0.54
N SER A 71 -2.31 6.20 1.55
CA SER A 71 -0.87 6.48 1.42
C SER A 71 -0.04 5.22 1.18
N ILE A 72 0.70 5.18 0.06
CA ILE A 72 1.72 4.14 -0.24
C ILE A 72 2.68 3.97 0.96
N GLU A 73 3.03 5.08 1.62
CA GLU A 73 3.88 5.07 2.81
C GLU A 73 3.23 4.39 4.02
N GLY A 74 1.92 4.52 4.18
CA GLY A 74 1.12 3.85 5.20
C GLY A 74 1.10 2.35 4.97
N LEU A 75 0.79 1.92 3.74
CA LEU A 75 0.83 0.52 3.34
C LEU A 75 2.22 -0.11 3.51
N ALA A 76 3.27 0.60 3.12
CA ALA A 76 4.65 0.12 3.30
C ALA A 76 4.98 -0.07 4.79
N THR A 77 4.56 0.85 5.63
CA THR A 77 4.78 0.78 7.08
C THR A 77 4.00 -0.38 7.69
N TYR A 78 2.76 -0.60 7.25
CA TYR A 78 1.92 -1.71 7.68
C TYR A 78 2.53 -3.08 7.35
N ILE A 79 2.89 -3.29 6.08
CA ILE A 79 3.48 -4.54 5.61
C ILE A 79 4.79 -4.84 6.33
N LEU A 80 5.62 -3.81 6.57
CA LEU A 80 6.85 -3.97 7.36
C LEU A 80 6.56 -4.28 8.82
N GLY A 81 5.51 -3.69 9.41
CA GLY A 81 5.04 -3.99 10.76
C GLY A 81 4.59 -5.44 10.91
N GLN A 82 3.84 -5.97 9.94
CA GLN A 82 3.40 -7.37 9.94
C GLN A 82 4.55 -8.36 9.68
N LYS A 83 5.51 -7.99 8.81
CA LYS A 83 6.70 -8.82 8.54
C LYS A 83 7.75 -8.76 9.64
N ALA A 84 7.78 -7.69 10.44
CA ALA A 84 8.59 -7.65 11.64
C ALA A 84 7.88 -8.56 12.66
N PRO A 85 8.47 -9.71 13.04
CA PRO A 85 7.87 -10.53 14.07
C PRO A 85 7.85 -9.70 15.35
N ASP A 86 6.69 -9.17 15.71
CA ASP A 86 6.50 -8.62 17.03
C ASP A 86 6.65 -9.80 17.99
N SER A 87 7.83 -9.84 18.59
CA SER A 87 8.13 -10.59 19.79
C SER A 87 7.37 -9.93 20.95
N ALA A 88 6.05 -9.81 20.83
CA ALA A 88 5.11 -9.44 21.86
C ALA A 88 4.00 -10.50 21.99
N SER A 89 4.40 -11.77 21.89
CA SER A 89 3.83 -12.76 22.80
C SER A 89 4.40 -12.47 24.20
N LEU A 90 3.85 -11.50 24.93
CA LEU A 90 4.07 -11.34 26.38
C LEU A 90 3.09 -10.35 27.01
N ALA A 91 1.94 -10.87 27.46
CA ALA A 91 1.49 -10.79 28.86
C ALA A 91 0.15 -11.52 29.03
#